data_AF-U5L682-F1
#
_entry.id   AF-U5L682-F1
#
_cell.length_a   1.000
_cell.length_b   1.000
_cell.length_c   1.000
_cell.angle_alpha   90.00
_cell.angle_beta   90.00
_cell.angle_gamma   90.00
#
_symmetry.space_group_name_H-M   'P 1'
#
loop_
_entity.id
_entity.type
_entity.pdbx_description
1 polymer ?
#
loop_
_entity_poly.entity_id
_entity_poly.type
_entity_poly.pdbx_seq_one_letter_code
_entity_poly.pdbx_strand_id
1 'polypeptide(L)'
;MRVKNILIAASIFLNIGLGLVVYKELSKPDAGEVGLIFKEAVRTENDQQARTLMAEGRKAKISDELLQQIKVRMSSGTSFNTYELLKFENGEMVLLHLTPDDRYEIQDVMIVPEEMRGVFDGDGH
;
A
#
# COMPACT_ATOMS: atom_id res chain seq x y z
N MET A 1 -3.25 26.59 43.73
CA MET A 1 -2.08 26.67 42.81
C MET A 1 -1.64 25.31 42.27
N ARG A 2 -1.36 24.29 43.10
CA ARG A 2 -0.90 22.97 42.62
C ARG A 2 -1.83 22.27 41.61
N VAL A 3 -3.14 22.25 41.86
CA VAL A 3 -4.13 21.60 40.96
C VAL A 3 -4.20 22.28 39.59
N LYS A 4 -4.10 23.62 39.55
CA LYS A 4 -4.13 24.40 38.30
C LYS A 4 -2.89 24.11 37.43
N ASN A 5 -1.73 23.93 38.04
CA ASN A 5 -0.49 23.57 37.32
C ASN A 5 -0.53 22.13 36.81
N ILE A 6 -1.14 21.20 37.56
CA ILE A 6 -1.35 19.81 37.11
C ILE A 6 -2.31 19.78 35.91
N LEU A 7 -3.40 20.55 35.94
CA LEU A 7 -4.34 20.65 34.81
C LEU A 7 -3.68 21.22 33.55
N ILE A 8 -2.84 22.25 33.70
CA ILE A 8 -2.08 22.82 32.58
C ILE A 8 -1.09 21.80 32.02
N ALA A 9 -0.34 21.11 32.87
CA ALA A 9 0.61 20.08 32.44
C ALA A 9 -0.11 18.92 31.72
N ALA A 10 -1.24 18.45 32.27
CA ALA A 10 -2.04 17.40 31.65
C ALA A 10 -2.57 17.82 30.27
N SER A 11 -3.01 19.06 30.11
CA SER A 11 -3.45 19.61 28.82
C SER A 11 -2.31 19.64 27.79
N ILE A 12 -1.09 20.00 28.19
CA ILE A 12 0.07 20.03 27.29
C ILE A 12 0.43 18.61 26.85
N PHE A 13 0.52 17.65 27.77
CA PHE A 13 0.81 16.26 27.44
C PHE A 13 -0.27 15.63 26.54
N LEU A 14 -1.54 15.95 26.78
CA LEU A 14 -2.64 15.48 25.94
C LEU A 14 -2.51 16.01 24.50
N ASN A 15 -2.20 17.29 24.33
CA ASN A 15 -2.01 17.89 22.99
C ASN A 15 -0.79 17.33 22.26
N ILE A 16 0.31 17.06 22.97
CA ILE A 16 1.50 16.42 22.38
C ILE A 16 1.17 14.97 21.98
N GLY A 17 0.46 14.23 22.83
CA GLY A 17 0.02 12.86 22.54
C GLY A 17 -0.89 12.79 21.32
N LEU A 18 -1.89 13.67 21.23
CA LEU A 18 -2.77 13.80 20.06
C LEU A 18 -1.98 14.17 18.80
N GLY A 19 -1.05 15.13 18.91
CA GLY A 19 -0.18 15.52 17.80
C GLY A 19 0.64 14.35 17.24
N LEU A 20 1.18 13.49 18.11
CA LEU A 20 1.93 12.30 17.69
C LEU A 20 1.03 11.25 17.01
N VAL A 21 -0.20 11.06 17.48
CA VAL A 21 -1.16 10.14 16.86
C VAL A 21 -1.57 10.62 15.47
N VAL A 22 -1.93 11.91 15.35
CA VAL A 22 -2.30 12.53 14.08
C VAL A 22 -1.13 12.50 13.10
N TYR A 23 0.09 12.81 13.57
CA TYR A 23 1.29 12.77 12.74
C TYR A 23 1.56 11.37 12.18
N LYS A 24 1.43 10.31 12.98
CA LYS A 24 1.60 8.93 12.52
C LYS A 24 0.58 8.53 11.47
N GLU A 25 -0.67 8.97 11.61
CA GLU A 25 -1.71 8.65 10.64
C GLU A 25 -1.51 9.39 9.31
N LEU A 26 -1.08 10.65 9.36
CA LEU A 26 -0.77 11.46 8.18
C LEU A 26 0.54 11.08 7.48
N SER A 27 1.42 10.33 8.15
CA SER A 27 2.73 9.93 7.61
C SER A 27 2.73 8.53 7.00
N LYS A 28 1.57 7.86 6.87
CA LYS A 28 1.51 6.59 6.15
C LYS A 28 1.67 6.87 4.65
N PRO A 29 2.61 6.22 3.96
CA PRO A 29 2.78 6.42 2.54
C PRO A 29 1.52 5.96 1.79
N ASP A 30 1.12 6.74 0.80
CA ASP A 30 0.04 6.33 -0.09
C ASP A 30 0.49 5.20 -1.03
N ALA A 31 -0.44 4.63 -1.79
CA ALA A 31 -0.16 3.53 -2.70
C ALA A 31 0.88 3.90 -3.79
N GLY A 32 0.87 5.15 -4.24
CA GLY A 32 1.83 5.66 -5.23
C GLY A 32 3.24 5.75 -4.65
N GLU A 33 3.36 6.26 -3.43
CA GLU A 33 4.63 6.37 -2.70
C GLU A 33 5.24 4.98 -2.42
N VAL A 34 4.43 4.02 -1.95
CA VAL A 34 4.88 2.63 -1.77
C VAL A 34 5.40 2.04 -3.09
N GLY A 35 4.68 2.26 -4.19
CA GLY A 35 5.11 1.83 -5.52
C GLY A 35 6.42 2.46 -5.98
N LEU A 36 6.63 3.73 -5.66
CA LEU A 36 7.87 4.45 -5.98
C LEU A 36 9.06 3.93 -5.18
N ILE A 37 8.89 3.69 -3.87
CA ILE A 37 9.94 3.12 -3.02
C ILE A 37 10.29 1.71 -3.49
N PHE A 38 9.29 0.90 -3.86
CA PHE A 38 9.53 -0.42 -4.43
C PHE A 38 10.33 -0.33 -5.74
N LYS A 39 9.92 0.58 -6.65
CA LYS A 39 10.64 0.81 -7.91
C LYS A 39 12.11 1.14 -7.65
N GLU A 40 12.38 2.05 -6.73
CA GLU A 40 13.73 2.49 -6.41
C GLU A 40 14.57 1.38 -5.78
N ALA A 41 13.98 0.59 -4.87
CA ALA A 41 14.64 -0.55 -4.25
C ALA A 41 15.07 -1.59 -5.30
N VAL A 42 14.19 -1.95 -6.24
CA VAL A 42 14.53 -2.88 -7.33
C VAL A 42 15.59 -2.31 -8.27
N ARG A 43 15.51 -1.01 -8.60
CA ARG A 43 16.47 -0.33 -9.47
C ARG A 43 17.88 -0.32 -8.88
N THR A 44 17.99 -0.20 -7.56
CA THR A 44 19.24 -0.12 -6.80
C THR A 44 19.72 -1.47 -6.26
N GLU A 45 19.05 -2.58 -6.65
CA GLU A 45 19.35 -3.94 -6.19
C GLU A 45 19.23 -4.11 -4.66
N ASN A 46 18.41 -3.27 -4.02
CA ASN A 46 18.09 -3.37 -2.60
C ASN A 46 16.89 -4.29 -2.38
N ASP A 47 17.09 -5.58 -2.64
CA ASP A 47 16.03 -6.60 -2.56
C ASP A 47 15.45 -6.73 -1.15
N GLN A 48 16.25 -6.47 -0.11
CA GLN A 48 15.80 -6.44 1.28
C GLN A 48 14.76 -5.34 1.50
N GLN A 49 15.00 -4.14 0.97
CA GLN A 49 14.05 -3.03 1.07
C GLN A 49 12.77 -3.35 0.29
N ALA A 50 12.88 -3.89 -0.93
CA ALA A 50 11.71 -4.30 -1.73
C ALA A 50 10.82 -5.31 -0.96
N ARG A 51 11.44 -6.27 -0.27
CA ARG A 51 10.75 -7.26 0.57
C ARG A 51 10.08 -6.66 1.80
N THR A 52 10.62 -5.58 2.37
CA THR A 52 10.02 -4.93 3.55
C THR A 52 8.68 -4.27 3.25
N LEU A 53 8.42 -3.93 1.99
CA LEU A 53 7.15 -3.34 1.54
C LEU A 53 6.05 -4.39 1.33
N MET A 54 6.40 -5.67 1.30
CA MET A 54 5.43 -6.76 1.16
C MET A 54 4.77 -7.07 2.51
N ALA A 55 3.47 -7.36 2.49
CA ALA A 55 2.77 -7.90 3.65
C ALA A 55 3.48 -9.18 4.17
N GLU A 56 3.54 -9.36 5.49
CA GLU A 56 4.32 -10.43 6.14
C GLU A 56 4.07 -11.82 5.53
N GLY A 57 2.80 -12.22 5.36
CA GLY A 57 2.43 -13.51 4.76
C GLY A 57 2.73 -13.64 3.26
N ARG A 58 3.20 -12.58 2.61
CA ARG A 58 3.47 -12.51 1.17
C ARG A 58 4.95 -12.30 0.85
N LYS A 59 5.81 -12.02 1.84
CA LYS A 59 7.25 -11.83 1.66
C LYS A 59 7.96 -12.99 0.98
N ALA A 60 7.49 -14.22 1.18
CA ALA A 60 8.03 -15.42 0.55
C ALA A 60 7.64 -15.56 -0.95
N LYS A 61 6.61 -14.83 -1.42
CA LYS A 61 6.15 -14.91 -2.82
C LYS A 61 6.97 -14.07 -3.79
N ILE A 62 7.79 -13.14 -3.29
CA ILE A 62 8.70 -12.35 -4.12
C ILE A 62 10.07 -13.04 -4.12
N SER A 63 10.48 -13.62 -5.24
CA SER A 63 11.81 -14.23 -5.40
C SER A 63 12.81 -13.21 -5.93
N ASP A 64 14.10 -13.45 -5.73
CA ASP A 64 15.15 -12.60 -6.33
C ASP A 64 15.07 -12.63 -7.86
N GLU A 65 14.70 -13.80 -8.42
CA GLU A 65 14.46 -13.94 -9.84
C GLU A 65 13.32 -13.02 -10.33
N LEU A 66 12.22 -12.90 -9.57
CA LEU A 66 11.13 -11.99 -9.91
C LEU A 66 11.59 -10.53 -9.86
N LEU A 67 12.38 -10.14 -8.86
CA LEU A 67 12.93 -8.79 -8.75
C LEU A 67 13.86 -8.45 -9.93
N GLN A 68 14.70 -9.40 -10.35
CA GLN A 68 15.53 -9.25 -11.54
C GLN A 68 14.69 -9.13 -12.82
N GLN A 69 13.65 -9.95 -12.95
CA GLN A 69 12.72 -9.87 -14.08
C GLN A 69 11.99 -8.52 -14.15
N ILE A 70 11.66 -7.92 -13.01
CA ILE A 70 11.07 -6.57 -12.94
C ILE A 70 12.11 -5.54 -13.39
N LYS A 71 13.34 -5.60 -12.85
CA LYS A 71 14.43 -4.67 -13.17
C LYS A 71 14.70 -4.60 -14.68
N VAL A 72 14.77 -5.76 -15.36
CA VAL A 72 15.01 -5.82 -16.81
C VAL A 72 13.88 -5.18 -17.63
N ARG A 73 12.64 -5.15 -17.08
CA ARG A 73 11.47 -4.53 -17.72
C ARG A 73 11.30 -3.05 -17.38
N MET A 74 12.03 -2.53 -16.41
CA MET A 74 11.89 -1.13 -16.01
C MET A 74 12.32 -0.20 -17.12
N SER A 75 11.49 0.80 -17.39
CA SER A 75 11.84 1.95 -18.23
C SER A 75 12.01 3.21 -17.38
N SER A 76 12.44 4.30 -18.01
CA SER A 76 12.55 5.61 -17.33
C SER A 76 11.21 6.09 -16.80
N GLY A 77 10.12 5.85 -17.54
CA GLY A 77 8.75 6.21 -17.17
C GLY A 77 8.04 5.15 -16.33
N THR A 78 7.19 5.58 -15.40
CA THR A 78 6.28 4.69 -14.65
C THR A 78 4.99 5.42 -14.38
N SER A 79 3.88 4.79 -14.75
CA SER A 79 2.54 5.22 -14.38
C SER A 79 2.06 4.40 -13.20
N PHE A 80 1.42 5.04 -12.25
CA PHE A 80 0.82 4.40 -11.08
C PHE A 80 -0.70 4.38 -11.27
N ASN A 81 -1.30 3.21 -11.18
CA ASN A 81 -2.73 3.00 -11.36
C ASN A 81 -3.29 2.31 -10.12
N THR A 82 -4.49 2.70 -9.71
CA THR A 82 -5.19 2.12 -8.56
C THR A 82 -6.23 1.13 -9.06
N TYR A 83 -6.27 -0.06 -8.47
CA TYR A 83 -7.26 -1.07 -8.77
C TYR A 83 -7.95 -1.55 -7.49
N GLU A 84 -9.26 -1.78 -7.58
CA GLU A 84 -10.06 -2.40 -6.53
C GLU A 84 -10.62 -3.73 -7.05
N LEU A 85 -10.55 -4.78 -6.23
CA LEU A 85 -11.04 -6.11 -6.58
C LEU A 85 -12.32 -6.42 -5.81
N LEU A 86 -13.44 -6.54 -6.54
CA LEU A 86 -14.69 -7.04 -5.99
C LEU A 86 -14.69 -8.56 -6.09
N LYS A 87 -14.80 -9.25 -4.94
CA LYS A 87 -15.00 -10.70 -4.87
C LYS A 87 -16.44 -10.98 -4.46
N PHE A 88 -17.16 -11.72 -5.30
CA PHE A 88 -18.54 -12.12 -5.03
C PHE A 88 -18.57 -13.51 -4.41
N GLU A 89 -19.63 -13.80 -3.62
CA GLU A 89 -19.81 -15.09 -2.96
C GLU A 89 -19.91 -16.27 -3.93
N ASN A 90 -20.32 -16.01 -5.18
CA ASN A 90 -20.40 -17.01 -6.25
C ASN A 90 -19.03 -17.33 -6.89
N GLY A 91 -17.94 -16.75 -6.39
CA GLY A 91 -16.59 -16.95 -6.92
C GLY A 91 -16.24 -16.09 -8.14
N GLU A 92 -17.18 -15.24 -8.61
CA GLU A 92 -16.88 -14.25 -9.64
C GLU A 92 -16.06 -13.10 -9.05
N MET A 93 -15.21 -12.53 -9.89
CA MET A 93 -14.37 -11.39 -9.51
C MET A 93 -14.44 -10.30 -10.55
N VAL A 94 -14.50 -9.04 -10.10
CA VAL A 94 -14.49 -7.85 -10.96
C VAL A 94 -13.38 -6.92 -10.50
N LEU A 95 -12.53 -6.53 -11.45
CA LEU A 95 -11.48 -5.54 -11.23
C LEU A 95 -11.97 -4.16 -11.70
N LEU A 96 -11.91 -3.19 -10.80
CA LEU A 96 -12.20 -1.79 -11.09
C LEU A 96 -10.87 -1.04 -11.24
N HIS A 97 -10.69 -0.31 -12.35
CA HIS A 97 -9.59 0.64 -12.49
C HIS A 97 -10.10 2.01 -12.03
N LEU A 98 -9.45 2.58 -11.02
CA LEU A 98 -9.86 3.83 -10.38
C LEU A 98 -8.93 4.97 -10.75
N THR A 99 -9.42 6.21 -10.73
CA THR A 99 -8.56 7.40 -10.74
C THR A 99 -7.64 7.38 -9.52
N PRO A 100 -6.41 7.90 -9.63
CA PRO A 100 -5.49 7.99 -8.50
C PRO A 100 -5.76 9.20 -7.59
N ASP A 101 -6.84 9.96 -7.83
CA ASP A 101 -7.24 11.11 -7.01
C ASP A 101 -8.15 10.72 -5.85
N ASP A 102 -8.33 11.62 -4.89
CA ASP A 102 -9.13 11.37 -3.67
C ASP A 102 -10.60 11.00 -3.92
N ARG A 103 -11.07 11.16 -5.17
CA ARG A 103 -12.46 10.88 -5.56
C ARG A 103 -12.67 9.46 -6.04
N TYR A 104 -11.61 8.73 -6.39
CA TYR A 104 -11.65 7.33 -6.85
C TYR A 104 -12.78 7.05 -7.84
N GLU A 105 -12.84 7.82 -8.92
CA GLU A 105 -13.81 7.62 -10.00
C GLU A 105 -13.44 6.36 -10.81
N ILE A 106 -14.46 5.60 -11.24
CA ILE A 106 -14.24 4.38 -12.04
C ILE A 106 -13.87 4.79 -13.48
N GLN A 107 -12.69 4.38 -13.91
CA GLN A 107 -12.21 4.56 -15.29
C GLN A 107 -12.63 3.38 -16.16
N ASP A 108 -12.41 2.16 -15.69
CA ASP A 108 -12.71 0.93 -16.42
C ASP A 108 -13.16 -0.20 -15.48
N VAL A 109 -13.89 -1.17 -16.05
CA VAL A 109 -14.40 -2.36 -15.36
C VAL A 109 -14.05 -3.61 -16.14
N MET A 110 -13.48 -4.61 -15.48
CA MET A 110 -13.12 -5.89 -16.09
C MET A 110 -13.63 -7.06 -15.24
N ILE A 111 -14.33 -8.01 -15.88
CA ILE A 111 -14.59 -9.31 -15.26
C ILE A 111 -13.30 -10.12 -15.32
N VAL A 112 -12.82 -10.60 -14.17
CA VAL A 112 -11.57 -11.36 -14.08
C VAL A 112 -11.78 -12.76 -14.69
N PRO A 113 -10.99 -13.12 -15.73
CA PRO A 113 -11.06 -14.46 -16.33
C PRO A 113 -10.80 -15.56 -15.30
N GLU A 114 -11.45 -16.70 -15.46
CA GLU A 114 -11.35 -17.83 -14.52
C GLU A 114 -9.89 -18.26 -14.30
N GLU A 115 -9.08 -18.31 -15.35
CA GLU A 115 -7.66 -18.66 -15.27
C GLU A 115 -6.81 -17.70 -14.41
N MET A 116 -7.26 -16.45 -14.20
CA MET A 116 -6.52 -15.43 -13.46
C MET A 116 -6.94 -15.31 -12.00
N ARG A 117 -8.06 -15.91 -11.60
CA ARG A 117 -8.62 -15.77 -10.25
C ARG A 117 -7.65 -16.24 -9.16
N GLY A 118 -6.88 -17.30 -9.44
CA GLY A 118 -5.85 -17.83 -8.54
C GLY A 118 -4.73 -16.85 -8.16
N VAL A 119 -4.52 -15.78 -8.93
CA VAL A 119 -3.57 -14.70 -8.59
C VAL A 119 -4.03 -13.96 -7.33
N PHE A 120 -5.35 -13.82 -7.18
CA PHE A 120 -6.00 -13.03 -6.13
C PHE A 120 -6.46 -13.87 -4.92
N ASP A 121 -6.42 -15.20 -4.99
CA ASP A 121 -6.85 -16.11 -3.91
C ASP A 121 -5.93 -16.12 -2.67
N GLY A 122 -4.87 -15.31 -2.66
CA GLY A 122 -3.95 -15.24 -1.53
C GLY A 122 -4.17 -14.07 -0.59
N ASP A 123 -5.41 -13.59 -0.47
CA ASP A 123 -5.87 -12.79 0.66
C ASP A 123 -6.01 -13.73 1.86
N GLY A 124 -5.08 -13.61 2.80
CA GLY A 124 -5.09 -14.37 4.03
C GLY A 124 -6.31 -14.02 4.88
N HIS A 125 -6.95 -15.05 5.42
CA HIS A 125 -7.39 -15.00 6.82
C HIS A 125 -6.19 -14.73 7.74
#